data_AF-A0A356UFT3-F1
#
_entry.id   AF-A0A356UFT3-F1
#
_cell.length_a   1.000
_cell.length_b   1.000
_cell.length_c   1.000
_cell.angle_alpha   90.00
_cell.angle_beta   90.00
_cell.angle_gamma   90.00
#
_symmetry.space_group_name_H-M   'P 1'
#
loop_
_entity.id
_entity.type
_entity.pdbx_description
1 polymer ?
#
loop_
_entity_poly.entity_id
_entity_poly.type
_entity_poly.pdbx_seq_one_letter_code
_entity_poly.pdbx_strand_id
1 'polypeptide(L)' 'MSVKRRDLIKYFQENGFYLLREGAKHSIYTNGDKTIPIKRHHSFDRITANELCKQAGLRPKF' A
#
# COMPACT_ATOMS: atom_id res chain seq x y z
N MET A 1 -15.04 8.23 -3.91
CA MET A 1 -14.41 7.36 -4.93
C MET A 1 -13.44 6.42 -4.22
N SER A 2 -13.63 5.11 -4.37
CA SER A 2 -12.89 4.08 -3.63
C SER A 2 -11.77 3.47 -4.49
N VAL A 3 -10.58 3.32 -3.91
CA VAL A 3 -9.43 2.65 -4.53
C VAL A 3 -9.46 1.18 -4.16
N LYS A 4 -9.34 0.27 -5.13
CA LYS A 4 -9.27 -1.17 -4.81
C LYS A 4 -7.90 -1.49 -4.23
N ARG A 5 -7.86 -2.32 -3.20
CA ARG A 5 -6.62 -2.80 -2.58
C ARG A 5 -5.67 -3.44 -3.58
N ARG A 6 -6.20 -4.17 -4.57
CA ARG A 6 -5.40 -4.80 -5.64
C ARG A 6 -4.63 -3.76 -6.46
N ASP A 7 -5.22 -2.62 -6.78
CA ASP A 7 -4.59 -1.57 -7.57
C ASP A 7 -3.46 -0.90 -6.77
N LEU A 8 -3.70 -0.64 -5.49
CA LEU A 8 -2.68 -0.10 -4.57
C LEU A 8 -1.51 -1.08 -4.42
N ILE A 9 -1.78 -2.37 -4.17
CA ILE A 9 -0.74 -3.39 -4.05
C ILE A 9 0.05 -3.52 -5.35
N LYS A 10 -0.63 -3.55 -6.50
CA LYS A 10 0.03 -3.62 -7.80
C LYS A 10 0.99 -2.43 -8.00
N TYR A 11 0.54 -1.22 -7.66
CA TYR A 11 1.41 -0.04 -7.71
C TYR A 11 2.63 -0.17 -6.79
N PHE A 12 2.43 -0.66 -5.56
CA PHE A 12 3.54 -0.91 -4.63
C PHE A 12 4.52 -1.97 -5.18
N GLN A 13 4.03 -3.07 -5.73
CA GLN A 13 4.83 -4.13 -6.35
C GLN A 13 5.62 -3.63 -7.57
N GLU A 14 5.01 -2.82 -8.43
CA GLU A 14 5.69 -2.17 -9.57
C GLU A 14 6.83 -1.26 -9.12
N ASN A 15 6.76 -0.71 -7.90
CA ASN A 15 7.82 0.11 -7.31
C ASN A 15 8.75 -0.68 -6.36
N GLY A 16 8.76 -2.00 -6.44
CA GLY A 16 9.70 -2.86 -5.72
C GLY A 16 9.29 -3.20 -4.28
N PHE A 17 8.07 -2.89 -3.84
CA PHE A 17 7.57 -3.35 -2.55
C PHE A 17 7.04 -4.79 -2.63
N TYR A 18 7.46 -5.62 -1.70
CA TYR A 18 7.00 -7.00 -1.54
C TYR A 18 6.36 -7.22 -0.17
N LEU A 19 5.56 -8.27 -0.05
CA LEU A 19 4.91 -8.63 1.20
C LEU A 19 5.96 -9.21 2.15
N LEU A 20 6.19 -8.53 3.28
CA LEU A 20 7.12 -8.99 4.31
C LEU A 20 6.44 -10.01 5.23
N ARG A 21 5.26 -9.64 5.74
CA ARG A 21 4.45 -10.49 6.61
C ARG A 21 2.99 -10.09 6.55
N GLU A 22 2.11 -11.08 6.70
CA GLU A 22 0.69 -10.83 6.81
C GLU A 22 0.25 -10.97 8.28
N GLY A 23 -0.25 -9.87 8.85
CA GLY A 23 -0.85 -9.88 10.18
C GLY A 23 -2.38 -9.97 10.10
N ALA A 24 -3.02 -10.14 11.26
CA ALA A 24 -4.49 -10.26 11.34
C ALA A 24 -5.23 -9.04 10.76
N LYS A 25 -4.74 -7.82 11.04
CA LYS A 25 -5.38 -6.55 10.63
C LYS A 25 -4.73 -5.88 9.41
N HIS A 26 -3.40 -5.99 9.28
CA HIS A 26 -2.62 -5.32 8.23
C HIS A 26 -1.63 -6.29 7.58
N SER A 27 -1.44 -6.14 6.27
CA SER A 27 -0.34 -6.73 5.52
C SER A 27 0.82 -5.74 5.52
N ILE A 28 2.01 -6.19 5.90
CA ILE A 28 3.20 -5.34 5.94
C ILE A 28 3.96 -5.51 4.63
N TYR A 29 4.11 -4.42 3.88
CA TYR A 29 4.90 -4.37 2.66
C TYR A 29 6.21 -3.65 2.92
N THR A 30 7.30 -4.14 2.33
CA THR A 30 8.61 -3.48 2.41
C THR A 30 9.32 -3.52 1.07
N ASN A 31 10.18 -2.54 0.81
CA ASN A 31 11.12 -2.54 -0.30
C ASN A 31 12.57 -2.76 0.17
N GLY A 32 12.78 -3.16 1.44
CA GLY A 32 14.10 -3.25 2.09
C GLY A 32 14.44 -2.03 2.94
N ASP A 33 14.08 -0.82 2.47
CA ASP A 33 14.38 0.44 3.18
C ASP A 33 13.21 0.96 4.01
N LYS A 34 12.00 0.85 3.46
CA LYS A 34 10.76 1.34 4.05
C LYS A 34 9.79 0.21 4.30
N THR A 35 9.02 0.34 5.36
CA THR A 35 8.01 -0.65 5.75
C THR A 35 6.67 0.06 5.90
N ILE A 36 5.67 -0.40 5.16
CA ILE A 36 4.35 0.21 5.06
C ILE A 36 3.26 -0.80 5.43
N PRO A 37 2.44 -0.52 6.46
CA PRO A 37 1.29 -1.33 6.79
C PRO A 37 0.09 -0.98 5.89
N ILE A 38 -0.40 -1.96 5.14
CA ILE A 38 -1.58 -1.83 4.28
C ILE A 38 -2.74 -2.60 4.92
N LYS A 39 -3.89 -1.93 5.17
CA LYS A 39 -5.09 -2.58 5.73
C LYS A 39 -5.58 -3.69 4.81
N ARG A 40 -6.19 -4.74 5.37
CA ARG A 40 -6.69 -5.88 4.58
C ARG A 40 -8.05 -5.68 3.92
N HIS A 41 -8.59 -4.46 3.94
CA HIS A 41 -9.90 -4.13 3.38
C HIS A 41 -9.88 -4.17 1.85
N HIS A 42 -11.00 -4.50 1.22
CA HIS A 42 -11.09 -4.58 -0.24
C HIS A 42 -10.89 -3.23 -0.94
N SER A 43 -11.23 -2.15 -0.24
CA SER A 43 -11.19 -0.78 -0.76
C SER A 43 -10.64 0.21 0.27
N PHE A 44 -10.05 1.28 -0.25
CA PHE A 44 -9.54 2.42 0.49
C PHE A 44 -10.16 3.72 0.01
N ASP A 45 -10.21 4.72 0.88
CA ASP A 45 -10.42 6.09 0.44
C ASP A 45 -9.18 6.60 -0.30
N ARG A 46 -9.40 7.44 -1.32
CA ARG A 46 -8.31 8.02 -2.12
C ARG A 46 -7.27 8.74 -1.26
N ILE A 47 -7.73 9.44 -0.22
CA ILE A 47 -6.87 10.16 0.71
C ILE A 47 -5.90 9.18 1.37
N THR A 48 -6.42 8.10 1.96
CA THR A 48 -5.60 7.07 2.61
C THR A 48 -4.67 6.37 1.63
N ALA A 49 -5.14 6.05 0.42
CA ALA A 49 -4.29 5.42 -0.60
C ALA A 49 -3.11 6.33 -0.98
N ASN A 50 -3.36 7.63 -1.16
CA ASN A 50 -2.32 8.60 -1.48
C ASN A 50 -1.38 8.88 -0.30
N GLU A 51 -1.87 8.90 0.92
CA GLU A 51 -1.04 9.01 2.12
C GLU A 51 -0.09 7.82 2.24
N LEU A 52 -0.57 6.60 1.99
CA LEU A 52 0.28 5.40 1.95
C LEU A 52 1.36 5.52 0.87
N CYS A 53 1.02 6.00 -0.34
CA CYS A 53 2.02 6.27 -1.38
C CYS A 53 3.07 7.29 -0.90
N LYS A 54 2.64 8.41 -0.29
CA LYS A 54 3.56 9.42 0.23
C LYS A 54 4.47 8.87 1.32
N GLN A 55 3.95 8.07 2.26
CA GLN A 55 4.74 7.40 3.30
C GLN A 55 5.78 6.45 2.68
N ALA A 56 5.38 5.71 1.64
CA ALA A 56 6.28 4.87 0.86
C ALA A 56 7.33 5.67 0.06
N GLY A 57 7.19 6.99 -0.08
CA GLY A 57 8.01 7.83 -0.94
C GLY A 57 7.65 7.73 -2.43
N LEU A 58 6.47 7.20 -2.73
CA LEU A 58 5.92 7.08 -4.07
C LEU A 58 5.07 8.29 -4.43
N ARG A 59 4.90 8.54 -5.72
CA ARG A 59 4.00 9.59 -6.20
C ARG A 59 2.54 9.17 -5.94
N PRO A 60 1.71 10.01 -5.33
CA PRO A 60 0.29 9.72 -5.15
C PRO A 60 -0.37 9.57 -6.52
N LYS A 61 -1.11 8.48 -6.71
CA LYS A 61 -1.68 8.06 -8.01
C LYS A 61 -3.21 8.03 -8.03
N PHE A 62 -3.87 8.11 -6.86
CA PHE A 62 -5.25 7.68 -6.69
C PHE A 62 -6.27 8.78 -6.36
#